data_AF-A0AAV5JU93-F1
#
_entry.id   AF-A0AAV5JU93-F1
#
_cell.length_a   1.000
_cell.length_b   1.000
_cell.length_c   1.000
_cell.angle_alpha   90.00
_cell.angle_beta   90.00
_cell.angle_gamma   90.00
#
_symmetry.space_group_name_H-M   'P 1'
#
loop_
_entity.id
_entity.type
_entity.pdbx_description
1 polymer ?
#
loop_
_entity_poly.entity_id
_entity_poly.type
_entity_poly.pdbx_seq_one_letter_code
_entity_poly.pdbx_strand_id
1 'polypeptide(L)'
;MLLKMGIALRRATAVAANSFQELDPLIVTMLKSRFQKLLNVGPFCLTLPLPFSDTYDCIEWLNKQEPSSVVYISFGSVPQLNLKVLQHNSVGVFVTHCGWNSVLESIIGGVPLILRPFFGEQNLNNRIVEAVWGMGLGVEGGILTKDGMAKALELILSTEEGEKLRKKIEVHKELALKAVEPNGSSTENFRTLVKIINKN
;
A
#
# COMPACT_ATOMS: atom_id res chain seq x y z
N MET A 1 18.00 -7.14 16.69
CA MET A 1 18.27 -6.97 15.24
C MET A 1 17.91 -5.56 14.76
N LEU A 2 16.66 -5.10 14.90
CA LEU A 2 16.20 -3.79 14.41
C LEU A 2 16.98 -2.58 14.95
N LEU A 3 17.38 -2.57 16.23
CA LEU A 3 18.21 -1.50 16.80
C LEU A 3 19.57 -1.38 16.09
N LYS A 4 20.23 -2.51 15.80
CA LYS A 4 21.52 -2.53 15.09
C LYS A 4 21.36 -1.98 13.68
N MET A 5 20.28 -2.36 12.98
CA MET A 5 19.94 -1.81 11.67
C MET A 5 19.71 -0.30 11.76
N GLY A 6 18.91 0.17 12.73
CA GLY A 6 18.63 1.60 12.91
C GLY A 6 19.90 2.43 13.15
N ILE A 7 20.85 1.93 13.94
CA ILE A 7 22.16 2.57 14.15
C ILE A 7 22.97 2.59 12.84
N ALA A 8 23.00 1.48 12.11
CA ALA A 8 23.74 1.36 10.86
C ALA A 8 23.19 2.27 9.75
N LEU A 9 21.86 2.38 9.61
CA LEU A 9 21.21 3.19 8.59
C LEU A 9 21.57 4.68 8.68
N ARG A 10 21.87 5.20 9.88
CA ARG A 10 22.32 6.59 10.06
C ARG A 10 23.68 6.88 9.42
N ARG A 11 24.47 5.84 9.17
CA ARG A 11 25.80 5.91 8.55
C ARG A 11 25.77 5.62 7.04
N ALA A 12 24.63 5.20 6.50
CA ALA A 12 24.50 4.94 5.07
C ALA A 12 24.59 6.25 4.26
N THR A 13 25.21 6.19 3.09
CA THR A 13 25.28 7.32 2.14
C THR A 13 23.90 7.80 1.73
N ALA A 14 22.98 6.85 1.52
CA ALA A 14 21.56 7.10 1.32
C ALA A 14 20.76 5.87 1.78
N VAL A 15 19.53 6.11 2.24
CA VAL A 15 18.53 5.09 2.54
C VAL A 15 17.44 5.20 1.48
N ALA A 16 17.33 4.20 0.62
CA ALA A 16 16.25 4.11 -0.37
C ALA A 16 15.07 3.34 0.24
N ALA A 17 13.84 3.82 0.01
CA ALA A 17 12.62 3.22 0.55
C ALA A 17 11.56 3.04 -0.55
N ASN A 18 10.87 1.90 -0.50
CA ASN A 18 9.65 1.67 -1.29
C ASN A 18 8.50 2.46 -0.67
N SER A 19 8.45 3.75 -0.92
CA SER A 19 7.43 4.70 -0.47
C SER A 19 7.49 5.93 -1.38
N PHE A 20 6.63 6.90 -1.16
CA PHE A 20 6.62 8.20 -1.86
C PHE A 20 6.50 9.34 -0.84
N GLN A 21 6.98 10.53 -1.20
CA GLN A 21 7.15 11.63 -0.25
C GLN A 21 5.83 12.17 0.30
N GLU A 22 4.78 12.10 -0.50
CA GLU A 22 3.47 12.66 -0.25
C GLU A 22 2.59 11.75 0.63
N LEU A 23 2.99 10.49 0.82
CA LEU A 23 2.22 9.49 1.59
C LEU A 23 2.03 9.92 3.05
N ASP A 24 3.12 10.37 3.68
CA ASP A 24 3.09 10.86 5.06
C ASP A 24 4.22 11.89 5.27
N PRO A 25 3.94 13.18 5.06
CA PRO A 25 4.94 14.23 5.17
C PRO A 25 5.58 14.33 6.56
N LEU A 26 4.84 14.00 7.63
CA LEU A 26 5.34 14.07 9.00
C LEU A 26 6.39 12.98 9.24
N ILE A 27 6.08 11.74 8.88
CA ILE A 27 7.01 10.61 8.99
C ILE A 27 8.22 10.82 8.08
N VAL A 28 8.01 11.28 6.84
CA VAL A 28 9.10 11.55 5.90
C VAL A 28 10.03 12.63 6.45
N THR A 29 9.49 13.72 7.02
CA THR A 29 10.30 14.79 7.62
C THR A 29 11.12 14.27 8.81
N MET A 30 10.49 13.47 9.67
CA MET A 30 11.17 12.83 10.79
C MET A 30 12.33 11.95 10.31
N LEU A 31 12.11 11.07 9.32
CA LEU A 31 13.15 10.18 8.80
C LEU A 31 14.27 10.94 8.08
N LYS A 32 13.94 11.99 7.32
CA LYS A 32 14.94 12.89 6.69
C LYS A 32 15.88 13.52 7.73
N SER A 33 15.40 13.81 8.95
CA SER A 33 16.26 14.34 10.03
C SER A 33 17.21 13.30 10.64
N ARG A 34 16.99 11.99 10.40
CA ARG A 34 17.76 10.90 11.01
C ARG A 34 18.82 10.31 10.06
N PHE A 35 18.61 10.40 8.76
CA PHE A 35 19.49 9.82 7.74
C PHE A 35 20.26 10.90 6.99
N GLN A 36 21.44 10.56 6.48
CA GLN A 36 22.22 11.48 5.62
C GLN A 36 21.43 11.87 4.37
N LYS A 37 20.69 10.90 3.81
CA LYS A 37 19.78 11.10 2.68
C LYS A 37 18.71 10.02 2.69
N LEU A 38 17.44 10.42 2.66
CA LEU A 38 16.31 9.53 2.44
C LEU A 38 15.82 9.68 1.00
N LEU A 39 15.70 8.57 0.27
CA LEU A 39 15.25 8.53 -1.12
C LEU A 39 14.00 7.64 -1.20
N ASN A 40 12.83 8.27 -1.23
CA ASN A 40 11.59 7.56 -1.51
C ASN A 40 11.51 7.31 -3.01
N VAL A 41 11.59 6.04 -3.42
CA VAL A 41 11.72 5.61 -4.83
C VAL A 41 10.57 4.69 -5.28
N GLY A 42 9.54 4.58 -4.45
CA GLY A 42 8.33 3.80 -4.72
C GLY A 42 7.17 4.67 -5.22
N PRO A 43 5.97 4.09 -5.32
CA PRO A 43 5.69 2.69 -5.04
C PRO A 43 6.22 1.77 -6.16
N PHE A 44 6.91 0.69 -5.79
CA PHE A 44 7.54 -0.25 -6.74
C PHE A 44 6.55 -0.95 -7.66
N CYS A 45 5.27 -1.07 -7.27
CA CYS A 45 4.23 -1.56 -8.16
C CYS A 45 4.02 -0.66 -9.40
N LEU A 46 4.48 0.60 -9.37
CA LEU A 46 4.52 1.51 -10.52
C LEU A 46 5.93 1.69 -11.10
N THR A 47 6.95 1.82 -10.25
CA THR A 47 8.32 2.15 -10.72
C THR A 47 9.11 0.92 -11.20
N LEU A 48 8.72 -0.29 -10.79
CA LEU A 48 9.34 -1.56 -11.14
C LEU A 48 8.27 -2.65 -11.40
N PRO A 49 7.47 -2.53 -12.47
CA PRO A 49 6.42 -3.51 -12.75
C PRO A 49 7.04 -4.88 -13.06
N LEU A 50 6.65 -5.91 -12.32
CA LEU A 50 7.03 -7.30 -12.62
C LEU A 50 5.98 -7.96 -13.53
N PRO A 51 6.33 -9.07 -14.23
CA PRO A 51 5.42 -9.79 -15.10
C PRO A 51 4.17 -10.28 -14.36
N PHE A 52 3.01 -10.08 -14.98
CA PHE A 52 1.72 -10.59 -14.51
C PHE A 52 1.41 -11.93 -15.17
N SER A 53 0.87 -12.88 -14.40
CA SER A 53 0.34 -14.15 -14.91
C SER A 53 -1.05 -14.39 -14.33
N ASP A 54 -2.04 -14.55 -15.21
CA ASP A 54 -3.41 -14.90 -14.84
C ASP A 54 -3.67 -16.39 -15.10
N THR A 55 -3.05 -17.25 -14.30
CA THR A 55 -3.12 -18.72 -14.52
C THR A 55 -4.54 -19.28 -14.42
N TYR A 56 -5.46 -18.56 -13.80
CA TYR A 56 -6.83 -19.02 -13.50
C TYR A 56 -7.90 -18.12 -14.11
N ASP A 57 -7.57 -17.28 -15.09
CA ASP A 57 -8.49 -16.38 -15.78
C ASP A 57 -9.33 -15.50 -14.83
N CYS A 58 -8.72 -15.07 -13.73
CA CYS A 58 -9.36 -14.26 -12.70
C CYS A 58 -9.87 -12.93 -13.26
N ILE A 59 -9.13 -12.33 -14.20
CA ILE A 59 -9.55 -11.07 -14.84
C ILE A 59 -10.79 -11.29 -15.70
N GLU A 60 -10.88 -12.40 -16.42
CA GLU A 60 -12.06 -12.70 -17.22
C GLU A 60 -13.30 -12.93 -16.34
N TRP A 61 -13.14 -13.57 -15.19
CA TRP A 61 -14.22 -13.72 -14.22
C TRP A 61 -14.64 -12.38 -13.62
N LEU A 62 -13.69 -11.50 -13.29
CA LEU A 62 -13.93 -10.17 -12.73
C LEU A 62 -14.69 -9.25 -13.69
N ASN A 63 -14.44 -9.35 -15.00
CA ASN A 63 -15.14 -8.60 -16.05
C ASN A 63 -16.65 -8.85 -16.07
N LYS A 64 -17.11 -9.97 -15.49
CA LYS A 64 -18.52 -10.39 -15.45
C LYS A 64 -19.25 -9.90 -14.18
N GLN A 65 -18.55 -9.21 -13.28
CA GLN A 65 -19.08 -8.77 -11.99
C GLN A 65 -19.42 -7.28 -12.02
N GLU A 66 -20.41 -6.89 -11.21
CA GLU A 66 -20.80 -5.48 -11.05
C GLU A 66 -19.67 -4.64 -10.40
N PRO A 67 -19.62 -3.32 -10.64
CA PRO A 67 -18.67 -2.43 -9.98
C PRO A 67 -18.72 -2.54 -8.44
N SER A 68 -17.55 -2.57 -7.81
CA SER A 68 -17.40 -2.64 -6.35
C SER A 68 -18.16 -3.78 -5.65
N SER A 69 -18.45 -4.89 -6.35
CA SER A 69 -19.21 -6.03 -5.82
C SER A 69 -18.34 -7.18 -5.28
N VAL A 70 -17.05 -7.20 -5.62
CA VAL A 70 -16.13 -8.29 -5.33
C VAL A 70 -15.26 -7.97 -4.12
N VAL A 71 -15.14 -8.92 -3.21
CA VAL A 71 -14.19 -8.92 -2.10
C VAL A 71 -12.92 -9.65 -2.53
N TYR A 72 -11.80 -8.95 -2.61
CA TYR A 72 -10.50 -9.60 -2.81
C TYR A 72 -9.88 -9.97 -1.47
N ILE A 73 -9.30 -11.17 -1.35
CA ILE A 73 -8.72 -11.69 -0.11
C ILE A 73 -7.32 -12.23 -0.38
N SER A 74 -6.32 -11.70 0.32
CA SER A 74 -4.94 -12.19 0.25
C SER A 74 -4.15 -11.84 1.51
N PHE A 75 -3.58 -12.86 2.15
CA PHE A 75 -2.73 -12.70 3.34
C PHE A 75 -1.22 -12.79 3.01
N GLY A 76 -0.87 -12.42 1.77
CA GLY A 76 0.52 -12.29 1.32
C GLY A 76 1.04 -13.54 0.59
N SER A 77 2.34 -13.51 0.30
CA SER A 77 3.15 -14.48 -0.47
C SER A 77 3.28 -14.29 -1.99
N VAL A 78 2.49 -13.43 -2.66
CA VAL A 78 2.65 -13.14 -4.11
C VAL A 78 2.56 -11.63 -4.41
N PRO A 79 3.64 -10.96 -4.86
CA PRO A 79 3.73 -9.50 -4.98
C PRO A 79 3.10 -8.84 -6.23
N GLN A 80 2.59 -9.57 -7.23
CA GLN A 80 1.99 -8.93 -8.44
C GLN A 80 0.58 -9.36 -8.81
N LEU A 81 0.09 -10.51 -8.36
CA LEU A 81 -1.30 -10.92 -8.63
C LEU A 81 -2.29 -9.87 -8.11
N ASN A 82 -1.94 -9.26 -6.97
CA ASN A 82 -2.79 -8.30 -6.29
C ASN A 82 -3.04 -7.04 -7.13
N LEU A 83 -2.03 -6.45 -7.80
CA LEU A 83 -2.20 -5.12 -8.41
C LEU A 83 -3.25 -5.12 -9.53
N LYS A 84 -3.20 -6.08 -10.45
CA LYS A 84 -4.15 -6.15 -11.57
C LYS A 84 -5.58 -6.44 -11.10
N VAL A 85 -5.73 -7.30 -10.10
CA VAL A 85 -7.02 -7.56 -9.45
C VAL A 85 -7.53 -6.29 -8.74
N LEU A 86 -6.67 -5.61 -7.97
CA LEU A 86 -7.02 -4.40 -7.23
C LEU A 86 -7.30 -3.18 -8.12
N GLN A 87 -6.80 -3.15 -9.36
CA GLN A 87 -7.15 -2.12 -10.35
C GLN A 87 -8.47 -2.41 -11.07
N HIS A 88 -9.07 -3.59 -10.86
CA HIS A 88 -10.30 -3.97 -11.54
C HIS A 88 -11.52 -3.32 -10.87
N ASN A 89 -12.38 -2.67 -11.67
CA ASN A 89 -13.52 -1.88 -11.18
C ASN A 89 -14.55 -2.68 -10.36
N SER A 90 -14.62 -3.99 -10.56
CA SER A 90 -15.51 -4.85 -9.76
C SER A 90 -15.01 -5.14 -8.34
N VAL A 91 -13.73 -4.89 -8.03
CA VAL A 91 -13.21 -5.07 -6.66
C VAL A 91 -13.59 -3.88 -5.78
N GLY A 92 -14.41 -4.13 -4.76
CA GLY A 92 -14.90 -3.09 -3.84
C GLY A 92 -14.12 -2.97 -2.53
N VAL A 93 -13.44 -4.05 -2.11
CA VAL A 93 -12.68 -4.10 -0.85
C VAL A 93 -11.60 -5.17 -0.88
N PHE A 94 -10.49 -4.91 -0.19
CA PHE A 94 -9.37 -5.82 -0.06
C PHE A 94 -9.14 -6.26 1.40
N VAL A 95 -9.28 -7.55 1.66
CA VAL A 95 -8.95 -8.17 2.95
C VAL A 95 -7.50 -8.59 2.94
N THR A 96 -6.69 -8.01 3.83
CA THR A 96 -5.24 -8.18 3.80
C THR A 96 -4.59 -8.34 5.16
N HIS A 97 -3.42 -8.99 5.13
CA HIS A 97 -2.48 -9.09 6.24
C HIS A 97 -1.72 -7.80 6.55
N CYS A 98 -1.94 -6.71 5.81
CA CYS A 98 -1.27 -5.42 5.98
C CYS A 98 0.24 -5.45 5.65
N GLY A 99 0.70 -6.38 4.81
CA GLY A 99 2.04 -6.31 4.24
C GLY A 99 2.23 -5.01 3.44
N TRP A 100 3.41 -4.39 3.57
CA TRP A 100 3.63 -3.04 3.02
C TRP A 100 3.40 -2.94 1.51
N ASN A 101 3.82 -3.94 0.73
CA ASN A 101 3.56 -3.98 -0.72
C ASN A 101 2.06 -4.06 -1.02
N SER A 102 1.31 -4.91 -0.30
CA SER A 102 -0.14 -5.03 -0.44
C SER A 102 -0.88 -3.72 -0.11
N VAL A 103 -0.39 -2.96 0.87
CA VAL A 103 -0.92 -1.62 1.17
C VAL A 103 -0.68 -0.67 0.00
N LEU A 104 0.53 -0.62 -0.56
CA LEU A 104 0.83 0.23 -1.71
C LEU A 104 0.03 -0.18 -2.96
N GLU A 105 -0.12 -1.49 -3.22
CA GLU A 105 -0.93 -2.02 -4.32
C GLU A 105 -2.40 -1.61 -4.19
N SER A 106 -2.95 -1.63 -2.98
CA SER A 106 -4.32 -1.16 -2.69
C SER A 106 -4.47 0.35 -2.88
N ILE A 107 -3.48 1.15 -2.46
CA ILE A 107 -3.45 2.59 -2.75
C ILE A 107 -3.53 2.80 -4.27
N ILE A 108 -2.72 2.09 -5.06
CA ILE A 108 -2.74 2.24 -6.52
C ILE A 108 -4.04 1.73 -7.15
N GLY A 109 -4.66 0.69 -6.57
CA GLY A 109 -5.97 0.21 -6.98
C GLY A 109 -7.12 1.16 -6.62
N GLY A 110 -6.96 2.00 -5.58
CA GLY A 110 -8.04 2.81 -5.02
C GLY A 110 -9.05 1.96 -4.24
N VAL A 111 -8.64 0.82 -3.71
CA VAL A 111 -9.51 -0.16 -3.05
C VAL A 111 -9.34 -0.12 -1.53
N PRO A 112 -10.38 0.20 -0.74
CA PRO A 112 -10.29 0.26 0.73
C PRO A 112 -9.98 -1.10 1.35
N LEU A 113 -9.48 -1.09 2.58
CA LEU A 113 -8.86 -2.26 3.22
C LEU A 113 -9.66 -2.79 4.42
N ILE A 114 -9.76 -4.11 4.54
CA ILE A 114 -10.04 -4.82 5.79
C ILE A 114 -8.74 -5.43 6.29
N LEU A 115 -8.36 -5.08 7.51
CA LEU A 115 -7.01 -5.26 8.01
C LEU A 115 -6.98 -6.34 9.09
N ARG A 116 -6.17 -7.39 8.86
CA ARG A 116 -5.90 -8.44 9.84
C ARG A 116 -4.39 -8.74 9.85
N PRO A 117 -3.58 -8.03 10.65
CA PRO A 117 -2.15 -8.28 10.73
C PRO A 117 -1.82 -9.62 11.40
N PHE A 118 -0.65 -10.19 11.11
CA PHE A 118 -0.17 -11.45 11.69
C PHE A 118 1.16 -11.29 12.43
N PHE A 119 2.16 -10.65 11.83
CA PHE A 119 3.52 -10.55 12.39
C PHE A 119 4.29 -9.33 11.88
N GLY A 120 5.47 -9.10 12.47
CA GLY A 120 6.38 -8.05 12.02
C GLY A 120 5.77 -6.65 12.07
N GLU A 121 5.98 -5.87 11.01
CA GLU A 121 5.52 -4.49 10.85
C GLU A 121 4.02 -4.37 10.52
N GLN A 122 3.34 -5.48 10.22
CA GLN A 122 1.95 -5.48 9.78
C GLN A 122 1.01 -4.81 10.80
N ASN A 123 1.28 -4.96 12.10
CA ASN A 123 0.50 -4.28 13.15
C ASN A 123 0.67 -2.76 13.13
N LEU A 124 1.86 -2.28 12.78
CA LEU A 124 2.11 -0.84 12.62
C LEU A 124 1.42 -0.33 11.35
N ASN A 125 1.52 -1.07 10.25
CA ASN A 125 0.83 -0.74 9.01
C ASN A 125 -0.68 -0.67 9.22
N ASN A 126 -1.28 -1.64 9.93
CA ASN A 126 -2.69 -1.63 10.31
C ASN A 126 -3.06 -0.30 10.98
N ARG A 127 -2.34 0.08 12.04
CA ARG A 127 -2.63 1.29 12.81
C ARG A 127 -2.51 2.56 11.98
N ILE A 128 -1.51 2.64 11.11
CA ILE A 128 -1.32 3.80 10.24
C ILE A 128 -2.48 3.90 9.22
N VAL A 129 -2.80 2.79 8.54
CA VAL A 129 -3.87 2.75 7.54
C VAL A 129 -5.23 3.11 8.15
N GLU A 130 -5.53 2.56 9.32
CA GLU A 130 -6.82 2.73 10.01
C GLU A 130 -6.91 4.10 10.69
N ALA A 131 -5.96 4.44 11.56
CA ALA A 131 -6.08 5.60 12.45
C ALA A 131 -5.50 6.90 11.88
N VAL A 132 -4.56 6.82 10.92
CA VAL A 132 -3.88 8.00 10.37
C VAL A 132 -4.42 8.33 8.98
N TRP A 133 -4.42 7.35 8.08
CA TRP A 133 -4.86 7.58 6.69
C TRP A 133 -6.36 7.42 6.50
N GLY A 134 -7.02 6.68 7.39
CA GLY A 134 -8.47 6.49 7.38
C GLY A 134 -8.96 5.85 6.08
N MET A 135 -8.23 4.84 5.60
CA MET A 135 -8.51 4.18 4.31
C MET A 135 -8.77 2.67 4.45
N GLY A 136 -8.88 2.19 5.69
CA GLY A 136 -9.24 0.81 6.00
C GLY A 136 -9.72 0.66 7.44
N LEU A 137 -10.20 -0.55 7.75
CA LEU A 137 -10.76 -0.92 9.05
C LEU A 137 -10.10 -2.21 9.55
N GLY A 138 -9.65 -2.21 10.81
CA GLY A 138 -9.22 -3.41 11.51
C GLY A 138 -10.39 -4.35 11.81
N VAL A 139 -10.15 -5.66 11.72
CA VAL A 139 -11.16 -6.64 12.14
C VAL A 139 -11.35 -6.60 13.66
N GLU A 140 -12.60 -6.69 14.10
CA GLU A 140 -12.97 -6.65 15.52
C GLU A 140 -12.22 -7.72 16.32
N GLY A 141 -11.53 -7.32 17.39
CA GLY A 141 -10.73 -8.22 18.23
C GLY A 141 -9.46 -8.77 17.57
N GLY A 142 -9.09 -8.32 16.36
CA GLY A 142 -7.90 -8.78 15.65
C GLY A 142 -7.98 -10.22 15.13
N ILE A 143 -9.18 -10.81 15.14
CA ILE A 143 -9.44 -12.18 14.71
C ILE A 143 -10.55 -12.21 13.65
N LEU A 144 -10.45 -13.15 12.70
CA LEU A 144 -11.48 -13.35 11.70
C LEU A 144 -12.60 -14.19 12.31
N THR A 145 -13.69 -13.53 12.70
CA THR A 145 -14.94 -14.18 13.04
C THR A 145 -15.95 -13.95 11.93
N LYS A 146 -16.94 -14.84 11.80
CA LYS A 146 -18.02 -14.66 10.82
C LYS A 146 -18.72 -13.31 11.01
N ASP A 147 -19.11 -13.01 12.24
CA ASP A 147 -19.89 -11.80 12.55
C ASP A 147 -19.04 -10.54 12.41
N GLY A 148 -17.79 -10.56 12.88
CA GLY A 148 -16.87 -9.44 12.72
C GLY A 148 -16.57 -9.14 11.25
N MET A 149 -16.40 -10.18 10.42
CA MET A 149 -16.17 -10.01 8.99
C MET A 149 -17.43 -9.49 8.26
N ALA A 150 -18.60 -10.03 8.59
CA ALA A 150 -19.87 -9.56 8.01
C ALA A 150 -20.11 -8.07 8.30
N LYS A 151 -19.90 -7.65 9.56
CA LYS A 151 -19.99 -6.24 9.96
C LYS A 151 -18.99 -5.36 9.21
N ALA A 152 -17.74 -5.80 9.07
CA ALA A 152 -16.70 -5.04 8.37
C ALA A 152 -17.03 -4.86 6.87
N LEU A 153 -17.55 -5.92 6.22
CA LEU A 153 -18.00 -5.86 4.83
C LEU A 153 -19.20 -4.94 4.66
N GLU A 154 -20.20 -5.06 5.54
CA GLU A 154 -21.39 -4.19 5.53
C GLU A 154 -21.00 -2.72 5.67
N LEU A 155 -20.11 -2.40 6.61
CA LEU A 155 -19.61 -1.04 6.80
C LEU A 155 -18.92 -0.52 5.54
N ILE A 156 -17.98 -1.28 4.97
CA ILE A 156 -17.20 -0.79 3.82
C ILE A 156 -18.01 -0.73 2.51
N LEU A 157 -18.91 -1.70 2.28
CA LEU A 157 -19.60 -1.82 1.00
C LEU A 157 -20.98 -1.15 0.99
N SER A 158 -21.60 -0.92 2.15
CA SER A 158 -23.02 -0.54 2.21
C SER A 158 -23.33 0.69 3.07
N THR A 159 -22.31 1.36 3.64
CA THR A 159 -22.52 2.57 4.47
C THR A 159 -21.75 3.78 3.97
N GLU A 160 -22.12 4.97 4.45
CA GLU A 160 -21.44 6.22 4.14
C GLU A 160 -19.98 6.23 4.66
N GLU A 161 -19.71 5.52 5.75
CA GLU A 161 -18.37 5.31 6.29
C GLU A 161 -17.48 4.63 5.25
N GLY A 162 -17.99 3.60 4.56
CA GLY A 162 -17.30 2.94 3.45
C GLY A 162 -16.95 3.90 2.30
N GLU A 163 -17.86 4.80 1.94
CA GLU A 163 -17.62 5.84 0.93
C GLU A 163 -16.53 6.83 1.37
N LYS A 164 -16.47 7.18 2.66
CA LYS A 164 -15.41 8.03 3.21
C LYS A 164 -14.05 7.35 3.07
N LEU A 165 -13.94 6.05 3.37
CA LEU A 165 -12.70 5.28 3.21
C LEU A 165 -12.26 5.22 1.73
N ARG A 166 -13.19 4.98 0.80
CA ARG A 166 -12.92 5.01 -0.66
C ARG A 166 -12.37 6.37 -1.12
N LYS A 167 -13.01 7.47 -0.71
CA LYS A 167 -12.53 8.82 -1.02
C LYS A 167 -11.12 9.08 -0.47
N LYS A 168 -10.84 8.60 0.74
CA LYS A 168 -9.50 8.74 1.34
C LYS A 168 -8.44 7.99 0.55
N ILE A 169 -8.69 6.74 0.14
CA ILE A 169 -7.69 6.00 -0.63
C ILE A 169 -7.49 6.59 -2.03
N GLU A 170 -8.53 7.11 -2.67
CA GLU A 170 -8.38 7.74 -4.00
C GLU A 170 -7.49 8.98 -3.95
N VAL A 171 -7.57 9.80 -2.89
CA VAL A 171 -6.63 10.92 -2.68
C VAL A 171 -5.18 10.40 -2.58
N HIS A 172 -4.95 9.30 -1.86
CA HIS A 172 -3.60 8.72 -1.75
C HIS A 172 -3.11 8.15 -3.08
N LYS A 173 -4.01 7.59 -3.89
CA LYS A 173 -3.72 7.11 -5.24
C LYS A 173 -3.25 8.23 -6.15
N GLU A 174 -3.97 9.36 -6.17
CA GLU A 174 -3.59 10.54 -6.96
C GLU A 174 -2.20 11.05 -6.56
N LEU A 175 -1.91 11.12 -5.26
CA LEU A 175 -0.58 11.50 -4.75
C LEU A 175 0.50 10.51 -5.20
N ALA A 176 0.24 9.20 -5.15
CA ALA A 176 1.17 8.18 -5.57
C ALA A 176 1.46 8.23 -7.08
N LEU A 177 0.43 8.46 -7.92
CA LEU A 177 0.57 8.62 -9.36
C LEU A 177 1.40 9.87 -9.69
N LYS A 178 1.11 11.00 -9.03
CA LYS A 178 1.89 12.23 -9.19
C LYS A 178 3.35 12.07 -8.79
N ALA A 179 3.64 11.30 -7.74
CA ALA A 179 5.00 11.08 -7.27
C ALA A 179 5.89 10.37 -8.31
N VAL A 180 5.32 9.56 -9.20
CA VAL A 180 6.05 8.81 -10.23
C VAL A 180 6.02 9.46 -11.63
N GLU A 181 5.40 10.63 -11.78
CA GLU A 181 5.46 11.41 -13.02
C GLU A 181 6.91 11.79 -13.37
N PRO A 182 7.21 12.22 -14.62
CA PRO A 182 8.57 12.58 -15.03
C PRO A 182 9.27 13.61 -14.13
N ASN A 183 8.51 14.51 -13.50
CA ASN A 183 9.02 15.52 -12.54
C ASN A 183 8.52 15.25 -11.10
N GLY A 184 8.02 14.03 -10.85
CA GLY A 184 7.53 13.60 -9.55
C GLY A 184 8.66 13.30 -8.57
N SER A 185 8.35 13.39 -7.27
CA SER A 185 9.33 13.26 -6.18
C SER A 185 10.05 11.89 -6.18
N SER A 186 9.34 10.80 -6.48
CA SER A 186 9.92 9.46 -6.56
C SER A 186 10.84 9.32 -7.76
N THR A 187 10.47 9.89 -8.91
CA THR A 187 11.29 9.88 -10.13
C THR A 187 12.61 10.64 -9.92
N GLU A 188 12.56 11.81 -9.27
CA GLU A 188 13.76 12.59 -8.93
C GLU A 188 14.67 11.87 -7.93
N ASN A 189 14.07 11.26 -6.90
CA ASN A 189 14.81 10.45 -5.93
C ASN A 189 15.46 9.23 -6.60
N PHE A 190 14.78 8.60 -7.55
CA PHE A 190 15.33 7.47 -8.31
C PHE A 190 16.52 7.90 -9.17
N ARG A 191 16.41 9.03 -9.90
CA ARG A 191 17.56 9.60 -10.63
C ARG A 191 18.72 9.92 -9.70
N THR A 192 18.43 10.43 -8.51
CA THR A 192 19.45 10.69 -7.48
C THR A 192 20.11 9.40 -7.00
N LEU A 193 19.33 8.34 -6.77
CA LEU A 193 19.83 7.02 -6.40
C LEU A 193 20.78 6.47 -7.47
N VAL A 194 20.38 6.49 -8.75
CA VAL A 194 21.23 6.04 -9.88
C VAL A 194 22.55 6.82 -9.93
N LYS A 195 22.52 8.14 -9.73
CA LYS A 195 23.74 8.97 -9.67
C LYS A 195 24.65 8.61 -8.50
N ILE A 196 24.11 8.20 -7.36
CA ILE A 196 24.91 7.78 -6.20
C ILE A 196 25.56 6.42 -6.46
N ILE A 197 24.82 5.49 -7.05
CA ILE A 197 25.32 4.14 -7.36
C ILE A 197 26.42 4.21 -8.43
N ASN A 198 26.24 5.00 -9.48
CA ASN A 198 27.20 5.11 -10.60
C ASN A 198 28.44 5.98 -10.32
N LYS A 199 28.51 6.64 -9.15
CA LYS A 199 29.67 7.46 -8.74
C LYS A 199 30.68 6.71 -7.86
N ASN A 200 30.31 5.50 -7.42
CA ASN A 200 31.22 4.55 -6.78
C ASN A 200 31.65 3.50 -7.81
#